data_AF-A0A532TBT3-F1
#
_entry.id   AF-A0A532TBT3-F1
#
_cell.length_a   1.000
_cell.length_b   1.000
_cell.length_c   1.000
_cell.angle_alpha   90.00
_cell.angle_beta   90.00
_cell.angle_gamma   90.00
#
_symmetry.space_group_name_H-M   'P 1'
#
loop_
_entity.id
_entity.type
_entity.pdbx_description
1 polymer ?
#
loop_
_entity_poly.entity_id
_entity_poly.type
_entity_poly.pdbx_seq_one_letter_code
_entity_poly.pdbx_strand_id
1 'polypeptide(L)'
;MSKNTTIKVTRKTLESLHRVVGELAKRLGKRVTLEDAIVHLLKKNESIEVKSSPFLSEVEKDRKNFLMILERKFSGAQPEDFKEYEYNDIGG
;
A
#
# COMPACT_ATOMS: atom_id res chain seq x y z
N MET A 1 12.54 24.07 -18.85
CA MET A 1 12.67 23.32 -20.11
C MET A 1 12.54 21.84 -19.81
N SER A 2 11.65 21.12 -20.50
CA SER A 2 11.53 19.66 -20.39
C SER A 2 12.84 19.02 -20.87
N LYS A 3 13.52 18.24 -20.03
CA LYS A 3 14.66 17.43 -20.46
C LYS A 3 14.08 16.21 -21.18
N ASN A 4 14.15 16.20 -22.51
CA ASN A 4 13.71 15.04 -23.29
C ASN A 4 14.75 13.93 -23.16
N THR A 5 14.40 12.86 -22.45
CA THR A 5 15.22 11.66 -22.34
C THR A 5 14.63 10.59 -23.23
N THR A 6 15.39 10.17 -24.24
CA THR A 6 14.98 9.06 -25.13
C THR A 6 15.57 7.76 -24.62
N ILE A 7 14.75 6.72 -24.51
CA ILE A 7 15.19 5.37 -24.14
C ILE A 7 15.12 4.49 -25.38
N LYS A 8 16.24 3.86 -25.73
CA LYS A 8 16.25 2.82 -26.78
C LYS A 8 15.76 1.51 -26.18
N VAL A 9 14.84 0.86 -26.87
CA VAL A 9 14.30 -0.45 -26.48
C VAL A 9 14.57 -1.48 -27.58
N THR A 10 14.80 -2.73 -27.17
CA THR A 10 14.95 -3.82 -28.13
C THR A 10 13.61 -4.15 -28.78
N ARG A 11 13.64 -4.72 -29.99
CA ARG A 11 12.42 -5.20 -30.69
C ARG A 11 11.61 -6.17 -29.82
N LYS A 12 12.29 -7.08 -29.13
CA LYS A 12 11.67 -8.05 -28.22
C LYS A 12 10.92 -7.37 -27.07
N THR A 13 11.51 -6.31 -26.50
CA THR A 13 10.87 -5.50 -25.46
C THR A 13 9.62 -4.80 -26.00
N LEU A 14 9.71 -4.20 -27.19
CA LEU A 14 8.57 -3.51 -27.82
C LEU A 14 7.43 -4.48 -28.12
N GLU A 15 7.71 -5.65 -28.67
CA GLU A 15 6.72 -6.72 -28.91
C GLU A 15 6.04 -7.16 -27.60
N SER A 16 6.81 -7.27 -26.51
CA SER A 16 6.27 -7.61 -25.19
C SER A 16 5.34 -6.52 -24.67
N LEU A 17 5.70 -5.25 -24.86
CA LEU A 17 4.86 -4.11 -24.48
C LEU A 17 3.54 -4.11 -25.27
N HIS A 18 3.57 -4.40 -26.57
CA HIS A 18 2.36 -4.51 -27.39
C HIS A 18 1.42 -5.62 -26.92
N ARG A 19 1.95 -6.76 -26.45
CA ARG A 19 1.12 -7.82 -25.85
C ARG A 19 0.39 -7.31 -24.60
N VAL A 20 1.09 -6.62 -23.72
CA VAL A 20 0.51 -6.02 -22.50
C VAL A 20 -0.56 -4.99 -22.87
N VAL A 21 -0.32 -4.14 -23.87
CA VAL A 21 -1.33 -3.20 -24.38
C VAL A 21 -2.58 -3.94 -24.86
N GLY A 22 -2.42 -5.02 -25.62
CA GLY A 22 -3.53 -5.83 -26.12
C GLY A 22 -4.37 -6.44 -24.98
N GLU A 23 -3.72 -6.98 -23.96
CA GLU A 23 -4.39 -7.52 -22.78
C GLU A 23 -5.13 -6.43 -21.99
N LEU A 24 -4.50 -5.28 -21.80
CA LEU A 24 -5.11 -4.13 -21.12
C LEU A 24 -6.30 -3.56 -21.90
N ALA A 25 -6.18 -3.45 -23.21
CA ALA A 25 -7.27 -2.99 -24.07
C ALA A 25 -8.47 -3.94 -23.99
N LYS A 26 -8.22 -5.26 -24.02
CA LYS A 26 -9.26 -6.29 -23.86
C LYS A 26 -9.94 -6.19 -22.49
N ARG A 27 -9.17 -5.99 -21.42
CA ARG A 27 -9.69 -5.90 -20.04
C ARG A 27 -10.49 -4.63 -19.80
N LEU A 28 -10.04 -3.50 -20.34
CA LEU A 28 -10.66 -2.18 -20.11
C LEU A 28 -11.75 -1.84 -21.14
N GLY A 29 -11.86 -2.60 -22.23
CA GLY A 29 -12.83 -2.35 -23.29
C GLY A 29 -12.58 -1.04 -24.06
N LYS A 30 -11.37 -0.50 -24.00
CA LYS A 30 -11.00 0.77 -24.64
C LYS A 30 -9.63 0.69 -25.31
N ARG A 31 -9.34 1.63 -26.21
CA ARG A 31 -8.02 1.79 -26.79
C ARG A 31 -7.02 2.18 -25.69
N VAL A 32 -5.88 1.50 -25.67
CA VAL A 32 -4.81 1.69 -24.69
C VAL A 32 -3.52 2.02 -25.46
N THR A 33 -2.73 2.96 -24.95
CA THR A 33 -1.46 3.38 -25.54
C THR A 33 -0.28 2.62 -24.91
N LEU A 34 0.91 2.70 -25.54
CA LEU A 34 2.13 2.15 -24.94
C LEU A 34 2.48 2.84 -23.62
N GLU A 35 2.19 4.14 -23.51
CA GLU A 35 2.40 4.91 -22.28
C GLU A 35 1.52 4.39 -21.14
N ASP A 36 0.23 4.15 -21.42
CA ASP A 36 -0.69 3.56 -20.43
C ASP A 36 -0.19 2.20 -19.92
N ALA A 37 0.36 1.37 -20.81
CA ALA A 37 0.93 0.08 -20.44
C ALA A 37 2.19 0.23 -19.56
N ILE A 38 3.06 1.19 -19.88
CA ILE A 38 4.25 1.48 -19.04
C ILE A 38 3.81 1.93 -17.65
N VAL A 39 2.88 2.89 -17.57
CA VAL A 39 2.34 3.37 -16.28
C VAL A 39 1.68 2.24 -15.49
N HIS A 40 0.94 1.35 -16.17
CA HIS A 40 0.33 0.19 -15.53
C HIS A 40 1.37 -0.77 -14.95
N LEU A 41 2.45 -1.05 -15.69
CA LEU A 41 3.54 -1.92 -15.23
C LEU A 41 4.28 -1.31 -14.04
N LEU A 42 4.55 0.00 -14.07
CA LEU A 42 5.17 0.72 -12.96
C LEU A 42 4.31 0.65 -11.70
N LYS A 43 3.02 0.99 -11.79
CA LYS A 43 2.08 0.90 -10.66
C LYS A 43 1.96 -0.52 -10.13
N LYS A 44 1.97 -1.52 -11.02
CA LYS A 44 1.95 -2.93 -10.61
C LYS A 44 3.20 -3.26 -9.80
N ASN A 45 4.38 -2.82 -10.25
CA ASN A 45 5.63 -3.06 -9.53
C ASN A 45 5.69 -2.32 -8.19
N GLU A 46 5.30 -1.04 -8.15
CA GLU A 46 5.20 -0.27 -6.90
C GLU A 46 4.22 -0.92 -5.93
N SER A 47 3.07 -1.38 -6.40
CA SER A 47 2.09 -2.07 -5.56
C SER A 47 2.58 -3.43 -5.05
N ILE A 48 3.48 -4.08 -5.80
CA ILE A 48 4.15 -5.30 -5.36
C ILE A 48 5.18 -4.95 -4.29
N GLU A 49 6.04 -3.95 -4.51
CA GLU A 49 7.05 -3.50 -3.54
C GLU A 49 6.44 -3.03 -2.21
N VAL A 50 5.30 -2.33 -2.25
CA VAL A 50 4.56 -1.94 -1.05
C VAL A 50 4.01 -3.19 -0.33
N LYS A 51 3.51 -4.19 -1.05
CA LYS A 51 2.98 -5.43 -0.45
C LYS A 51 4.07 -6.41 -0.01
N SER A 52 5.24 -6.37 -0.63
CA SER A 52 6.39 -7.21 -0.30
C SER A 52 7.39 -6.52 0.61
N SER A 53 7.09 -5.29 1.07
CA SER A 53 7.91 -4.59 2.05
C SER A 53 7.82 -5.33 3.39
N PRO A 54 8.93 -5.92 3.89
CA PRO A 54 8.93 -6.55 5.20
C PRO A 54 8.53 -5.57 6.30
N PHE A 55 8.86 -4.29 6.13
CA PHE A 55 8.48 -3.22 7.04
C PHE A 55 6.95 -3.05 7.18
N LEU A 56 6.19 -3.14 6.09
CA LEU A 56 4.73 -3.03 6.18
C LEU A 56 4.09 -4.26 6.83
N SER A 57 4.68 -5.44 6.62
CA SER A 57 4.25 -6.66 7.32
C SER A 57 4.52 -6.61 8.83
N GLU A 58 5.64 -6.00 9.23
CA GLU A 58 5.98 -5.75 10.64
C GLU A 58 5.04 -4.71 11.25
N VAL A 59 4.77 -3.60 10.58
CA VAL A 59 3.82 -2.57 11.06
C VAL A 59 2.41 -3.13 11.23
N GLU A 60 1.93 -3.98 10.31
CA GLU A 60 0.62 -4.63 10.47
C GLU A 60 0.60 -5.61 11.64
N LYS A 61 1.69 -6.35 11.86
CA LYS A 61 1.84 -7.27 13.00
C LYS A 61 1.89 -6.51 14.32
N ASP A 62 2.63 -5.42 14.38
CA ASP A 62 2.74 -4.54 15.55
C ASP A 62 1.41 -3.86 15.86
N ARG A 63 0.67 -3.40 14.83
CA ARG A 63 -0.67 -2.86 15.00
C ARG A 63 -1.63 -3.89 15.61
N LYS A 64 -1.59 -5.14 15.13
CA LYS A 64 -2.41 -6.23 15.70
C LYS A 64 -2.03 -6.50 17.15
N ASN A 65 -0.74 -6.58 17.47
CA ASN A 65 -0.27 -6.78 18.84
C ASN A 65 -0.71 -5.65 19.77
N PHE A 66 -0.60 -4.40 19.33
CA PHE A 66 -1.01 -3.23 20.09
C PHE A 66 -2.51 -3.24 20.41
N LEU A 67 -3.36 -3.51 19.41
CA LEU A 67 -4.80 -3.63 19.63
C LEU A 67 -5.14 -4.77 20.60
N MET A 68 -4.42 -5.89 20.50
CA MET A 68 -4.56 -7.02 21.44
C MET A 68 -4.23 -6.63 22.89
N ILE A 69 -3.27 -5.73 23.09
CA ILE A 69 -2.90 -5.22 24.41
C ILE A 69 -3.99 -4.28 24.94
N LEU A 70 -4.54 -3.41 24.11
CA LEU A 70 -5.63 -2.50 24.49
C LEU A 70 -6.92 -3.26 24.87
N GLU A 71 -7.23 -4.32 24.14
CA GLU A 71 -8.41 -5.16 24.41
C GLU A 71 -8.20 -6.11 25.60
N ARG A 72 -6.98 -6.23 26.11
CA ARG A 72 -6.66 -7.14 27.21
C ARG A 72 -7.27 -6.60 28.50
N LYS A 73 -8.34 -7.27 28.95
CA LYS A 73 -8.89 -7.06 30.30
C LYS A 73 -7.94 -7.67 31.33
N PHE A 74 -7.49 -6.86 32.28
CA PHE A 74 -6.67 -7.33 33.39
C PHE A 74 -7.55 -8.01 34.45
N SER A 75 -7.20 -9.24 34.83
CA SER A 75 -7.90 -9.94 35.91
C SER A 75 -7.63 -9.23 37.24
N GLY A 76 -8.67 -8.65 37.84
CA GLY A 76 -8.58 -7.88 39.08
C GLY A 76 -8.77 -6.37 38.91
N ALA A 77 -8.88 -5.88 37.67
CA ALA A 77 -9.28 -4.49 37.43
C ALA A 77 -10.76 -4.32 37.80
N GLN A 78 -11.05 -3.37 38.68
CA GLN A 78 -12.41 -3.01 39.05
C GLN A 78 -12.97 -2.01 38.03
N PRO A 79 -14.31 -1.90 37.88
CA PRO A 79 -14.93 -0.93 36.96
C PRO A 79 -14.41 0.51 37.13
N GLU A 80 -13.99 0.87 38.34
CA GLU A 80 -13.41 2.16 38.70
C GLU A 80 -12.04 2.42 38.07
N ASP A 81 -11.27 1.37 37.76
CA ASP A 81 -9.92 1.49 37.17
C ASP A 81 -9.93 1.87 35.69
N PHE A 82 -11.08 1.71 35.01
CA PHE A 82 -11.29 2.11 33.62
C PHE A 82 -11.99 3.46 33.49
N LYS A 83 -12.24 4.15 34.61
CA LYS A 83 -12.88 5.46 34.60
C LYS A 83 -11.89 6.48 34.04
N GLU A 84 -12.28 7.14 32.96
CA GLU A 84 -11.52 8.29 32.45
C GLU A 84 -11.60 9.41 33.49
N TYR A 85 -10.44 9.81 34.02
CA TYR A 85 -10.34 10.92 34.97
C TYR A 85 -10.19 12.21 34.19
N GLU A 86 -10.96 13.23 34.54
CA GLU A 86 -10.66 14.58 34.07
C GLU A 86 -9.47 15.14 34.84
N TYR A 87 -8.73 16.08 34.23
CA TYR A 87 -7.56 16.71 34.86
C TYR A 87 -7.87 17.27 36.26
N ASN A 88 -9.10 17.74 36.46
CA ASN A 88 -9.56 18.29 37.73
C ASN A 88 -9.75 17.22 38.83
N ASP A 89 -9.82 15.93 38.48
CA ASP A 89 -10.04 14.83 39.44
C ASP A 89 -8.75 14.36 40.13
N ILE A 90 -7.57 14.69 39.59
CA ILE A 90 -6.26 14.25 40.10
C ILE A 90 -5.52 15.33 40.92
N GLY A 91 -6.24 16.35 41.40
CA GLY A 91 -5.70 17.39 42.28
C GLY A 91 -5.29 18.66 41.54
N GLY A 92 -6.29 19.35 40.97
CA GLY A 92 -6.14 20.73 40.47
C GLY A 92 -5.82 21.74 41.57
#